data_AF-A0A2G4F695-F1
#
_entry.id   AF-A0A2G4F695-F1
#
_cell.length_a   1.000
_cell.length_b   1.000
_cell.length_c   1.000
_cell.angle_alpha   90.00
_cell.angle_beta   90.00
_cell.angle_gamma   90.00
#
_symmetry.space_group_name_H-M   'P 1'
#
loop_
_entity.id
_entity.type
_entity.pdbx_description
1 polymer ?
#
loop_
_entity_poly.entity_id
_entity_poly.type
_entity_poly.pdbx_seq_one_letter_code
_entity_poly.pdbx_strand_id
1 'polypeptide(L)'
;MNKMLQNYQKGMSVFDDCHNSTVRSQWVALTDEIGEFVSEPSLSEIWDILHAAGRLFYKLTGVPLNLLAYPTVRKHSQRFEEYGCIRSQRNCEGKCCKQLTVDS
;
A
#
# COMPACT_ATOMS: atom_id res chain seq x y z
N MET A 1 -16.36 -9.03 -9.56
CA MET A 1 -15.41 -8.39 -8.62
C MET A 1 -15.05 -7.02 -9.18
N ASN A 2 -15.14 -5.95 -8.39
CA ASN A 2 -14.91 -4.57 -8.84
C ASN A 2 -13.46 -4.39 -9.35
N LYS A 3 -13.26 -3.77 -10.53
CA LYS A 3 -11.94 -3.50 -11.13
C LYS A 3 -10.97 -2.83 -10.15
N MET A 4 -11.48 -1.90 -9.33
CA MET A 4 -10.70 -1.22 -8.30
C MET A 4 -10.13 -2.20 -7.27
N LEU A 5 -10.95 -3.14 -6.78
CA LEU A 5 -10.49 -4.13 -5.82
C LEU A 5 -9.50 -5.13 -6.45
N GLN A 6 -9.69 -5.48 -7.73
CA GLN A 6 -8.75 -6.33 -8.46
C GLN A 6 -7.38 -5.68 -8.62
N ASN A 7 -7.34 -4.41 -9.03
CA ASN A 7 -6.10 -3.65 -9.18
C ASN A 7 -5.40 -3.48 -7.84
N TYR A 8 -6.15 -3.14 -6.79
CA TYR A 8 -5.63 -3.10 -5.43
C TYR A 8 -5.00 -4.44 -5.01
N GLN A 9 -5.72 -5.55 -5.14
CA GLN A 9 -5.23 -6.87 -4.73
C GLN A 9 -3.97 -7.29 -5.51
N LYS A 10 -3.96 -7.06 -6.83
CA LYS A 10 -2.77 -7.31 -7.67
C LYS A 10 -1.59 -6.45 -7.21
N GLY A 11 -1.81 -5.15 -6.99
CA GLY A 11 -0.78 -4.25 -6.51
C GLY A 11 -0.23 -4.64 -5.14
N MET A 12 -1.09 -5.06 -4.21
CA MET A 12 -0.67 -5.60 -2.92
C MET A 12 0.19 -6.86 -3.07
N SER A 13 -0.20 -7.78 -3.95
CA SER A 13 0.57 -9.00 -4.22
C SER A 13 1.95 -8.68 -4.78
N VAL A 14 2.03 -7.81 -5.80
CA VAL A 14 3.29 -7.38 -6.41
C VAL A 14 4.20 -6.69 -5.38
N PHE A 15 3.62 -5.85 -4.51
CA PHE A 15 4.37 -5.19 -3.45
C PHE A 15 4.92 -6.18 -2.42
N ASP A 16 4.11 -7.15 -1.99
CA ASP A 16 4.49 -8.18 -1.01
C ASP A 16 5.49 -9.21 -1.58
N ASP A 17 5.48 -9.46 -2.89
CA ASP A 17 6.50 -10.27 -3.57
C ASP A 17 7.85 -9.52 -3.62
N CYS A 18 7.81 -8.19 -3.66
CA CYS A 18 9.00 -7.34 -3.70
C CYS A 18 9.57 -7.05 -2.30
N HIS A 19 8.71 -7.02 -1.29
CA HIS A 19 9.05 -6.73 0.09
C HIS A 19 8.55 -7.86 0.97
N ASN A 20 9.45 -8.58 1.64
CA ASN A 20 9.09 -9.68 2.54
C ASN A 20 7.95 -9.26 3.49
N SER A 21 6.75 -9.80 3.28
CA SER A 21 5.53 -9.47 4.04
C SER A 21 5.56 -10.15 5.42
N THR A 22 6.37 -9.61 6.32
CA THR A 22 6.56 -10.05 7.71
C THR A 22 5.86 -9.09 8.67
N VAL A 23 5.59 -9.51 9.91
CA VAL A 23 5.04 -8.59 10.94
C VAL A 23 5.94 -7.35 11.11
N ARG A 24 7.27 -7.54 11.07
CA ARG A 24 8.23 -6.45 11.17
C ARG A 24 8.13 -5.45 10.02
N SER A 25 7.99 -5.91 8.77
CA SER A 25 7.86 -4.99 7.64
C SER A 25 6.51 -4.26 7.62
N GLN A 26 5.43 -4.90 8.07
CA GLN A 26 4.14 -4.22 8.28
C GLN A 26 4.21 -3.17 9.39
N TRP A 27 4.96 -3.45 10.46
CA TRP A 27 5.21 -2.47 11.52
C TRP A 27 6.00 -1.27 11.01
N VAL A 28 7.07 -1.50 10.25
CA VAL A 28 7.85 -0.43 9.61
C VAL A 28 6.96 0.41 8.69
N ALA A 29 6.15 -0.22 7.83
CA ALA A 29 5.22 0.50 6.97
C ALA A 29 4.23 1.37 7.76
N LEU A 30 3.68 0.86 8.88
CA LEU A 30 2.83 1.66 9.75
C LEU A 30 3.57 2.87 10.35
N THR A 31 4.80 2.69 10.83
CA THR A 31 5.60 3.79 11.38
C THR A 31 5.98 4.81 10.32
N ASP A 32 6.19 4.38 9.07
CA ASP A 32 6.46 5.28 7.95
C ASP A 32 5.25 6.18 7.65
N GLU A 33 4.03 5.61 7.56
CA GLU A 33 2.80 6.40 7.36
C GLU A 33 2.52 7.36 8.54
N ILE A 34 2.87 6.95 9.77
CA ILE A 34 2.83 7.86 10.93
C ILE A 34 3.83 9.00 10.76
N GLY A 35 5.03 8.71 10.25
CA GLY A 35 6.05 9.71 9.92
C GLY A 35 5.60 10.69 8.82
N GLU A 36 4.95 10.17 7.77
CA GLU A 36 4.32 10.97 6.70
C GLU A 36 3.26 11.90 7.30
N PHE A 37 2.36 11.39 8.16
CA PHE A 37 1.36 12.21 8.86
C PHE A 37 1.97 13.26 9.79
N VAL A 38 3.02 12.94 10.56
CA VAL A 38 3.67 13.91 11.47
C VAL A 38 4.35 15.03 10.67
N SER A 39 4.91 14.70 9.51
CA SER A 39 5.61 15.66 8.64
C SER A 39 4.63 16.55 7.88
N GLU A 40 3.55 15.98 7.34
CA GLU A 40 2.52 16.68 6.59
C GLU A 40 1.11 16.14 6.96
N PRO A 41 0.51 16.64 8.06
CA PRO A 41 -0.77 16.13 8.53
C PRO A 41 -1.88 16.35 7.50
N SER A 42 -2.48 15.26 7.03
CA SER A 42 -3.63 15.33 6.11
C SER A 42 -4.62 14.19 6.34
N LEU A 43 -5.85 14.37 5.83
CA LEU A 43 -6.84 13.30 5.84
C LEU A 43 -6.39 12.07 5.02
N SER A 44 -5.58 12.26 3.97
CA SER A 44 -5.03 11.15 3.19
C SER A 44 -4.16 10.27 4.09
N GLU A 45 -3.23 10.88 4.81
CA GLU A 45 -2.27 10.16 5.65
C GLU A 45 -2.96 9.43 6.82
N ILE A 46 -4.07 9.96 7.34
CA ILE A 46 -4.89 9.23 8.33
C ILE A 46 -5.44 7.92 7.74
N TRP A 47 -5.93 7.95 6.49
CA TRP A 47 -6.40 6.74 5.82
C TRP A 47 -5.25 5.76 5.56
N ASP A 48 -4.05 6.24 5.27
CA ASP A 48 -2.87 5.39 5.07
C ASP A 48 -2.43 4.72 6.38
N ILE A 49 -2.45 5.44 7.50
CA ILE A 49 -2.25 4.85 8.83
C ILE A 49 -3.29 3.77 9.12
N LEU A 50 -4.58 4.06 8.90
CA LEU A 50 -5.65 3.08 9.10
C LEU A 50 -5.48 1.84 8.21
N HIS A 51 -5.04 2.05 6.97
CA HIS A 51 -4.75 0.98 6.04
C HIS A 51 -3.57 0.12 6.51
N ALA A 52 -2.44 0.74 6.86
CA ALA A 52 -1.24 0.06 7.34
C ALA A 52 -1.49 -0.70 8.65
N ALA A 53 -2.22 -0.08 9.60
CA ALA A 53 -2.64 -0.74 10.84
C ALA A 53 -3.56 -1.94 10.56
N GLY A 54 -4.50 -1.80 9.63
CA GLY A 54 -5.37 -2.90 9.18
C GLY A 54 -4.59 -4.05 8.55
N ARG A 55 -3.49 -3.78 7.83
CA ARG A 55 -2.61 -4.81 7.25
C ARG A 55 -1.81 -5.54 8.32
N LEU A 56 -1.27 -4.80 9.29
CA LEU A 56 -0.59 -5.40 10.44
C LEU A 56 -1.57 -6.31 11.21
N PHE A 57 -2.79 -5.83 11.46
CA PHE A 57 -3.84 -6.61 12.11
C PHE A 57 -4.21 -7.87 11.31
N TYR A 58 -4.36 -7.76 9.99
CA TYR A 58 -4.61 -8.90 9.11
C TYR A 58 -3.52 -9.96 9.22
N LYS A 59 -2.25 -9.55 9.33
CA LYS A 59 -1.13 -10.49 9.48
C LYS A 59 -1.19 -11.29 10.78
N LEU A 60 -1.77 -10.70 11.83
CA LEU A 60 -1.89 -11.32 13.16
C LEU A 60 -3.16 -12.17 13.29
N THR A 61 -4.26 -11.77 12.65
CA THR A 61 -5.59 -12.34 12.92
C THR A 61 -6.26 -13.00 11.71
N GLY A 62 -5.79 -12.72 10.49
CA GLY A 62 -6.44 -13.14 9.25
C GLY A 62 -7.68 -12.33 8.87
N VAL A 63 -8.02 -11.24 9.58
CA VAL A 63 -9.18 -10.38 9.27
C VAL A 63 -8.73 -9.11 8.51
N PRO A 64 -9.16 -8.89 7.25
CA PRO A 64 -8.60 -7.85 6.38
C PRO A 64 -9.21 -6.46 6.63
N LEU A 65 -8.96 -5.88 7.81
CA LEU A 65 -9.48 -4.56 8.20
C LEU A 65 -8.94 -3.41 7.35
N ASN A 66 -7.83 -3.60 6.66
CA ASN A 66 -7.27 -2.64 5.70
C ASN A 66 -8.25 -2.25 4.58
N LEU A 67 -9.23 -3.10 4.27
CA LEU A 67 -10.26 -2.81 3.26
C LEU A 67 -11.24 -1.70 3.70
N LEU A 68 -11.34 -1.43 5.01
CA LEU A 68 -12.16 -0.33 5.53
C LEU A 68 -11.56 1.05 5.21
N ALA A 69 -10.25 1.12 4.97
CA ALA A 69 -9.56 2.33 4.52
C ALA A 69 -9.76 2.55 3.01
N TYR A 70 -11.03 2.67 2.59
CA TYR A 70 -11.42 2.77 1.18
C TYR A 70 -10.66 3.83 0.38
N PRO A 71 -10.38 5.05 0.91
CA PRO A 71 -9.61 6.06 0.19
C PRO A 71 -8.20 5.57 -0.18
N THR A 72 -7.49 4.92 0.74
CA THR A 72 -6.15 4.36 0.47
C THR A 72 -6.22 3.16 -0.48
N VAL A 73 -7.23 2.29 -0.32
CA VAL A 73 -7.47 1.17 -1.26
C VAL A 73 -7.66 1.69 -2.69
N ARG A 74 -8.49 2.73 -2.86
CA ARG A 74 -8.70 3.38 -4.16
C ARG A 74 -7.42 4.02 -4.68
N LYS A 75 -6.69 4.76 -3.83
CA LYS A 75 -5.42 5.40 -4.18
C LYS A 75 -4.40 4.37 -4.69
N HIS A 76 -4.23 3.26 -3.99
CA HIS A 76 -3.33 2.18 -4.39
C HIS A 76 -3.79 1.48 -5.68
N SER A 77 -5.09 1.26 -5.85
CA SER A 77 -5.64 0.74 -7.11
C SER A 77 -5.30 1.64 -8.29
N GLN A 78 -5.43 2.96 -8.15
CA GLN A 78 -5.16 3.93 -9.21
C GLN A 78 -3.67 3.96 -9.55
N ARG A 79 -2.80 4.05 -8.53
CA ARG A 79 -1.34 4.01 -8.73
C ARG A 79 -0.87 2.73 -9.43
N PHE A 80 -1.44 1.58 -9.04
CA PHE A 80 -1.12 0.32 -9.69
C PHE A 80 -1.60 0.27 -11.14
N GLU A 81 -2.76 0.86 -11.45
CA GLU A 81 -3.25 0.98 -12.82
C GLU A 81 -2.39 1.93 -13.67
N GLU A 82 -1.92 3.02 -13.08
CA GLU A 82 -1.12 4.04 -13.78
C GLU A 82 0.32 3.57 -14.06
N TYR A 83 0.96 2.87 -13.12
CA TYR A 83 2.38 2.54 -13.24
C TYR A 83 2.83 1.24 -12.56
N GLY A 84 1.89 0.35 -12.20
CA GLY A 84 2.22 -1.00 -11.71
C GLY A 84 2.75 -1.07 -10.28
N CYS A 85 2.75 0.03 -9.52
CA CYS A 85 3.11 0.02 -8.10
C CYS A 85 2.09 0.76 -7.23
N ILE A 86 1.89 0.30 -5.99
CA ILE A 86 0.96 0.92 -5.02
C ILE A 86 1.59 2.08 -4.24
N ARG A 87 2.93 2.06 -4.08
CA ARG A 87 3.68 3.16 -3.47
C ARG A 87 3.73 4.32 -4.45
N SER A 88 3.95 5.54 -3.94
CA SER A 88 4.19 6.69 -4.80
C SER A 88 5.45 6.45 -5.65
N GLN A 89 5.56 7.10 -6.81
CA GLN A 89 6.76 6.99 -7.66
C GLN A 89 8.06 7.37 -6.91
N ARG A 90 7.96 8.33 -5.97
CA ARG A 90 9.08 8.80 -5.14
C ARG A 90 9.52 7.77 -4.08
N ASN A 91 8.57 6.97 -3.58
CA ASN A 91 8.79 5.99 -2.51
C ASN A 91 8.71 4.55 -3.06
N CYS A 92 8.84 4.39 -4.38
CA CYS A 92 8.87 3.10 -5.01
C CYS A 92 10.29 2.53 -4.87
N GLU A 93 10.42 1.38 -4.22
CA GLU A 93 11.69 0.67 -4.07
C GLU A 93 11.58 -0.79 -4.55
N GLY A 94 12.72 -1.39 -4.90
CA GLY A 94 12.81 -2.80 -5.22
C GLY A 94 12.27 -3.20 -6.60
N LYS A 95 11.90 -4.47 -6.76
CA LYS A 95 11.53 -5.06 -8.06
C LYS A 95 10.15 -4.61 -8.57
N CYS A 96 9.28 -4.10 -7.70
CA CYS A 96 7.92 -3.65 -8.08
C CYS A 96 7.94 -2.32 -8.83
N CYS A 97 9.08 -1.64 -8.88
CA CYS A 97 9.24 -0.41 -9.65
C CYS A 97 9.58 -0.66 -11.13
N LYS A 98 9.91 -1.91 -11.52
CA LYS A 98 10.34 -2.20 -12.89
C LYS A 98 9.23 -2.02 -13.94
N GLN A 99 7.95 -1.97 -13.53
CA GLN A 99 6.86 -1.61 -14.44
C GLN A 99 6.78 -0.11 -14.76
N LEU A 100 7.53 0.74 -14.05
CA LEU A 100 7.74 2.14 -14.44
C LEU A 100 8.67 2.28 -15.64
N THR A 101 9.48 1.26 -15.95
CA THR A 101 10.61 1.35 -16.91
C THR A 101 10.39 0.64 -18.25
N VAL A 102 9.24 -0.01 -18.47
CA VAL A 102 9.00 -0.76 -19.72
C VAL A 102 8.33 0.09 -20.81
N ASP A 103 7.78 1.26 -20.44
CA ASP A 103 7.12 2.19 -21.37
C ASP A 103 7.82 3.57 -21.46
N SER A 104 9.14 3.64 -21.26
CA SER A 104 9.97 4.83 -21.52
C SER A 104 10.89 4.64 -22.71
#